data_AF-A0A3P9K210-F1
#
_entry.id   AF-A0A3P9K210-F1
#
_cell.length_a   1.000
_cell.length_b   1.000
_cell.length_c   1.000
_cell.angle_alpha   90.00
_cell.angle_beta   90.00
_cell.angle_gamma   90.00
#
_symmetry.space_group_name_H-M   'P 1'
#
loop_
_entity.id
_entity.type
_entity.pdbx_description
1 polymer ?
#
loop_
_entity_poly.entity_id
_entity_poly.type
_entity_poly.pdbx_seq_one_letter_code
_entity_poly.pdbx_strand_id
1 'polypeptide(L)'
;MNTSSQIRLLLWKNWTLRKRQKKRFLVEIFWPVLLFVGLVWLRKANPLYQQHECHFPNKAMPSAGILPWIQGIFCNVNNPCFRHPTGGESPASLRSIKVTHLSLLLWNCCAFVFGLI
;
A
#
# COMPACT_ATOMS: atom_id res chain seq x y z
N MET A 1 -43.21 -44.79 -30.54
CA MET A 1 -42.10 -43.95 -31.05
C MET A 1 -41.12 -43.74 -29.90
N ASN A 2 -39.85 -44.11 -30.07
CA ASN A 2 -38.89 -44.11 -28.95
C ASN A 2 -38.45 -42.67 -28.61
N THR A 3 -38.63 -42.27 -27.34
CA THR A 3 -38.29 -40.94 -26.82
C THR A 3 -36.81 -40.58 -26.99
N SER A 4 -35.91 -41.57 -26.92
CA SER A 4 -34.47 -41.40 -27.15
C SER A 4 -34.15 -40.87 -28.56
N SER A 5 -34.95 -41.26 -29.56
CA SER A 5 -34.79 -40.80 -30.95
C SER A 5 -35.12 -39.32 -31.09
N GLN A 6 -36.17 -38.85 -30.41
CA GLN A 6 -36.57 -37.43 -30.38
C GLN A 6 -35.55 -36.56 -29.64
N ILE A 7 -35.03 -37.03 -28.49
CA ILE A 7 -33.99 -36.30 -27.74
C ILE A 7 -32.72 -36.14 -28.58
N ARG A 8 -32.29 -37.19 -29.28
CA ARG A 8 -31.12 -37.14 -30.17
C ARG A 8 -31.33 -36.15 -31.33
N LEU A 9 -32.53 -36.09 -31.91
CA LEU A 9 -32.87 -35.14 -32.97
C LEU A 9 -32.86 -33.68 -32.47
N LEU A 10 -33.38 -33.45 -31.26
CA LEU A 10 -33.38 -32.13 -30.62
C LEU A 10 -31.96 -31.66 -30.30
N LEU A 11 -31.11 -32.53 -29.75
CA LEU A 11 -29.70 -32.22 -29.48
C LEU A 11 -28.94 -31.95 -30.78
N TRP A 12 -29.18 -32.74 -31.83
CA TRP A 12 -28.57 -32.53 -33.14
C TRP A 12 -28.95 -31.17 -33.74
N LYS A 13 -30.23 -30.77 -33.66
CA LYS A 13 -30.71 -29.47 -34.11
C LYS A 13 -30.03 -28.33 -33.32
N ASN A 14 -29.95 -28.44 -32.00
CA ASN A 14 -29.29 -27.44 -31.15
C ASN A 14 -27.78 -27.34 -31.43
N TRP A 15 -27.11 -28.48 -31.60
CA TRP A 15 -25.69 -28.53 -31.95
C TRP A 15 -25.41 -27.89 -33.31
N THR A 16 -26.22 -28.21 -34.32
CA THR A 16 -26.07 -27.67 -35.67
C THR A 16 -26.31 -26.17 -35.72
N LEU A 17 -27.28 -25.66 -34.94
CA LEU A 17 -27.53 -24.23 -34.79
C LEU A 17 -26.34 -23.50 -34.16
N ARG A 18 -25.76 -24.03 -33.07
CA ARG A 18 -24.53 -23.47 -32.48
C ARG A 18 -23.34 -23.54 -33.44
N LYS A 19 -23.20 -24.63 -34.21
CA LYS A 19 -22.13 -24.79 -35.22
C LYS A 19 -22.21 -23.79 -36.38
N ARG A 20 -23.41 -23.30 -36.72
CA ARG A 20 -23.61 -22.24 -37.73
C ARG A 20 -23.30 -20.84 -37.18
N GLN A 21 -23.49 -20.61 -35.88
CA GLN A 21 -23.19 -19.36 -35.18
C GLN A 21 -21.73 -19.30 -34.67
N LYS A 22 -20.75 -19.65 -35.53
CA LYS A 22 -19.33 -19.75 -35.16
C LYS A 22 -18.77 -18.46 -34.53
N LYS A 23 -19.21 -17.30 -35.02
CA LYS A 23 -18.75 -15.99 -34.51
C LYS A 23 -19.11 -15.78 -33.03
N ARG A 24 -20.34 -16.12 -32.63
CA ARG A 24 -20.81 -15.91 -31.25
C ARG A 24 -20.09 -16.83 -30.27
N PHE A 25 -19.90 -18.10 -30.65
CA PHE A 25 -19.14 -19.06 -29.86
C PHE A 25 -17.66 -18.66 -29.69
N LEU A 26 -17.03 -18.17 -30.77
CA LEU A 26 -15.66 -17.68 -30.70
C LEU A 26 -15.53 -16.48 -29.76
N VAL A 27 -16.43 -15.49 -29.85
CA VAL A 27 -16.43 -14.33 -28.93
C VAL A 27 -16.64 -14.77 -27.49
N GLU A 28 -17.56 -15.69 -27.23
CA GLU A 28 -17.83 -16.23 -25.88
C GLU A 28 -16.61 -16.93 -25.26
N ILE A 29 -15.75 -17.56 -26.06
CA ILE A 29 -14.48 -18.16 -25.60
C ILE A 29 -13.35 -17.15 -25.54
N PHE A 30 -13.25 -16.24 -26.51
CA PHE A 30 -12.16 -15.26 -26.56
C PHE A 30 -12.27 -14.22 -25.44
N TRP A 31 -13.50 -13.86 -25.08
CA TRP A 31 -13.80 -12.88 -24.04
C TRP A 31 -13.16 -13.20 -22.67
N PRO A 32 -13.37 -14.38 -22.06
CA PRO A 32 -12.72 -14.72 -20.80
C PRO A 32 -11.18 -14.77 -20.94
N VAL A 33 -10.66 -15.26 -22.07
CA VAL A 33 -9.21 -15.32 -22.30
C VAL A 33 -8.59 -13.92 -22.33
N LEU A 34 -9.21 -12.98 -23.03
CA LEU A 34 -8.74 -11.58 -23.09
C LEU A 34 -8.76 -10.92 -21.72
N LEU A 35 -9.81 -11.14 -20.93
CA LEU A 35 -9.90 -10.61 -19.55
C LEU A 35 -8.77 -11.16 -18.68
N PHE A 36 -8.49 -12.46 -18.73
CA PHE A 36 -7.40 -13.06 -17.97
C PHE A 36 -6.03 -12.52 -18.38
N VAL A 37 -5.77 -12.41 -19.69
CA VAL A 37 -4.50 -11.85 -20.20
C VAL A 37 -4.34 -10.39 -19.77
N GLY A 38 -5.41 -9.59 -19.85
CA GLY A 38 -5.41 -8.20 -19.40
C GLY A 38 -5.08 -8.07 -17.90
N LEU A 39 -5.68 -8.91 -17.05
CA LEU A 39 -5.40 -8.93 -15.61
C LEU A 39 -3.96 -9.30 -15.29
N VAL A 40 -3.39 -10.29 -15.99
CA VAL A 40 -1.97 -10.68 -15.82
C VAL A 40 -1.05 -9.55 -16.27
N TRP A 41 -1.36 -8.89 -17.38
CA TRP A 41 -0.61 -7.73 -17.85
C TRP A 41 -0.64 -6.59 -16.84
N LEU A 42 -1.81 -6.26 -16.30
CA LEU A 42 -2.00 -5.26 -15.24
C LEU A 42 -1.17 -5.58 -14.00
N ARG A 43 -1.15 -6.85 -13.57
CA ARG A 43 -0.30 -7.33 -12.47
C ARG A 43 1.18 -7.19 -12.75
N LYS A 44 1.61 -7.39 -14.00
CA LYS A 44 3.01 -7.25 -14.42
C LYS A 44 3.43 -5.78 -14.52
N ALA A 45 2.54 -4.92 -15.02
CA ALA A 45 2.76 -3.49 -15.13
C ALA A 45 2.77 -2.78 -13.77
N ASN A 46 2.01 -3.30 -12.80
CA ASN A 46 1.98 -2.83 -11.42
C ASN A 46 2.60 -3.89 -10.50
N PRO A 47 3.95 -4.07 -10.51
CA PRO A 47 4.56 -4.94 -9.53
C PRO A 47 4.19 -4.45 -8.14
N LEU A 48 3.73 -5.38 -7.28
CA LEU A 48 3.53 -5.10 -5.86
C LEU A 48 4.86 -4.62 -5.31
N TYR A 49 4.95 -3.31 -5.05
CA TYR A 49 6.10 -2.71 -4.40
C TYR A 49 6.15 -3.31 -3.00
N GLN A 50 7.08 -4.22 -2.75
CA GLN A 50 7.37 -4.69 -1.40
C GLN A 50 8.02 -3.52 -0.66
N GLN A 51 7.19 -2.70 -0.02
CA GLN A 51 7.66 -1.76 0.99
C GLN A 51 8.23 -2.62 2.12
N HIS A 52 9.52 -2.46 2.40
CA HIS A 52 10.10 -2.97 3.65
C HIS A 52 9.33 -2.36 4.82
N GLU A 53 9.26 -3.05 5.96
CA GLU A 53 8.64 -2.48 7.15
C GLU A 53 9.32 -1.14 7.49
N CYS A 54 8.54 -0.07 7.32
CA CYS A 54 9.00 1.29 7.37
C CYS A 54 8.74 1.85 8.77
N HIS A 55 9.79 2.03 9.54
CA HIS A 55 9.71 2.55 10.88
C HIS A 55 9.90 4.06 10.87
N PHE A 56 8.85 4.78 11.27
CA PHE A 56 8.86 6.23 11.35
C PHE A 56 9.15 6.71 12.77
N PRO A 57 9.95 7.79 12.94
CA PRO A 57 10.19 8.36 14.25
C PRO A 57 8.89 8.92 14.85
N ASN A 58 8.76 8.87 16.17
CA ASN A 58 7.63 9.43 16.89
C ASN A 58 7.56 10.97 16.74
N LYS A 59 6.47 11.46 16.15
CA LYS A 59 6.13 12.89 16.17
C LYS A 59 5.51 13.22 17.53
N ALA A 60 6.11 14.14 18.27
CA ALA A 60 5.50 14.68 19.48
C ALA A 60 4.24 15.48 19.12
N MET A 61 3.16 15.32 19.87
CA MET A 61 1.98 16.20 19.81
C MET A 61 2.20 17.43 20.70
N PRO A 62 1.48 18.55 20.46
CA PRO A 62 1.62 19.76 21.28
C PRO A 62 1.29 19.55 22.76
N SER A 63 0.53 18.50 23.10
CA SER A 63 0.23 18.07 24.46
C SER A 63 1.42 17.46 25.22
N ALA A 64 2.45 16.99 24.52
CA ALA A 64 3.70 16.50 25.12
C ALA A 64 4.72 17.63 25.39
N GLY A 65 4.37 18.87 25.05
CA GLY A 65 5.19 20.07 25.19
C GLY A 65 5.42 20.78 23.85
N ILE A 66 5.39 22.11 23.86
CA ILE A 66 5.53 22.95 22.66
C ILE A 66 6.97 22.88 22.09
N LEU A 67 7.99 22.83 22.95
CA LEU A 67 9.40 22.66 22.58
C LEU A 67 9.68 21.35 21.80
N PRO A 68 9.33 20.15 22.34
CA PRO A 68 9.54 18.89 21.62
C PRO A 68 8.64 18.76 20.37
N TRP A 69 7.47 19.41 20.37
CA TRP A 69 6.59 19.48 19.20
C TRP A 69 7.23 20.25 18.04
N ILE A 70 7.75 21.46 18.28
CA ILE A 70 8.41 22.27 17.24
C ILE A 70 9.68 21.58 16.74
N GLN A 71 10.49 21.00 17.63
CA GLN A 71 11.68 20.25 17.23
C GLN A 71 11.34 19.03 16.37
N GLY A 72 10.28 18.29 16.70
CA GLY A 72 9.80 17.16 15.90
C GLY A 72 9.26 17.58 14.52
N ILE A 73 8.72 18.79 14.40
CA ILE A 73 8.31 19.37 13.11
C ILE A 73 9.56 19.71 12.30
N PHE A 74 10.49 20.52 12.83
CA PHE A 74 11.64 21.03 12.06
C PHE A 74 12.72 19.97 11.78
N CYS A 75 13.03 19.06 12.71
CA CYS A 75 14.07 18.06 12.51
C CYS A 75 13.61 16.86 11.66
N ASN A 76 12.30 16.60 11.54
CA ASN A 76 11.77 15.40 10.90
C ASN A 76 10.68 15.71 9.85
N VAL A 77 10.84 16.82 9.12
CA VAL A 77 9.93 17.26 8.02
C VAL A 77 9.88 16.25 6.89
N ASN A 78 11.03 15.69 6.52
CA ASN A 78 11.19 14.83 5.33
C ASN A 78 10.85 13.35 5.56
N ASN A 79 10.36 13.00 6.76
CA ASN A 79 9.91 11.66 7.15
C ASN A 79 10.74 10.49 6.56
N PRO A 80 12.04 10.38 6.91
CA PRO A 80 12.89 9.31 6.41
C PRO A 80 12.37 7.95 6.87
N CYS A 81 12.32 7.01 5.94
CA CYS A 81 11.88 5.63 6.19
C CYS A 81 13.08 4.77 6.62
N PHE A 82 13.04 4.21 7.83
CA PHE A 82 14.08 3.31 8.32
C PHE A 82 13.62 1.85 8.26
N ARG A 83 14.53 0.93 7.96
CA ARG A 83 14.26 -0.53 7.93
C ARG A 83 14.36 -1.21 9.31
N HIS A 84 14.69 -0.46 10.36
CA HIS A 84 14.87 -0.96 11.72
C HIS A 84 13.99 -0.17 12.68
N PRO A 85 13.50 -0.79 13.77
CA PRO A 85 12.66 -0.11 14.75
C PRO A 85 13.40 1.10 15.32
N THR A 86 12.74 2.26 15.26
CA THR A 86 13.26 3.49 15.81
C THR A 86 13.18 3.44 17.33
N GLY A 87 14.07 4.17 18.02
CA GLY A 87 14.09 4.21 19.48
C GLY A 87 12.78 4.67 20.12
N GLY A 88 11.84 5.26 19.37
CA GLY A 88 10.51 5.63 19.87
C GLY A 88 9.48 4.48 19.92
N GLU A 89 9.72 3.36 19.25
CA GLU A 89 8.77 2.23 19.15
C GLU A 89 8.92 1.21 20.30
N SER A 90 10.04 1.24 21.02
CA SER A 90 10.25 0.39 22.20
C SER A 90 9.69 1.05 23.46
N PRO A 91 8.89 0.35 24.30
CA PRO A 91 8.26 0.95 25.49
C PRO A 91 9.28 1.49 26.52
N ALA A 92 10.52 0.98 26.51
CA ALA A 92 11.60 1.46 27.36
C ALA A 92 12.23 2.81 26.91
N SER A 93 11.87 3.31 25.72
CA SER A 93 12.60 4.38 25.03
C SER A 93 11.70 5.56 24.60
N LEU A 94 10.61 5.77 25.34
CA LEU A 94 9.82 7.01 25.35
C LEU A 94 10.64 8.27 25.72
N ARG A 95 11.92 8.11 26.06
CA ARG A 95 12.93 9.16 26.23
C ARG A 95 13.91 9.25 25.05
N SER A 96 13.41 9.25 23.81
CA SER A 96 14.27 9.52 22.64
C SER A 96 14.66 11.01 22.50
N ILE A 97 14.30 11.88 23.46
CA ILE A 97 15.13 13.04 23.75
C ILE A 97 16.35 12.49 24.51
N LYS A 98 17.28 11.84 23.78
CA LYS A 98 18.63 11.70 24.31
C LYS A 98 19.08 13.11 24.62
N VAL A 99 19.45 13.36 25.86
CA VAL A 99 20.09 14.59 26.31
C VAL A 99 21.50 14.59 25.71
N THR A 100 21.59 14.66 24.38
CA THR A 100 22.84 14.85 23.66
C THR A 100 23.30 16.28 23.92
N HIS A 101 24.60 16.54 23.83
CA HIS A 101 25.19 17.90 23.87
C HIS A 101 24.45 18.93 22.97
N LEU A 102 23.70 18.46 21.98
CA LEU A 102 22.81 19.22 21.11
C LEU A 102 21.58 19.81 21.84
N SER A 103 21.00 19.15 22.85
CA SER A 103 19.91 19.73 23.66
C SER A 103 20.41 20.87 24.58
N LEU A 104 21.69 20.81 24.99
CA LEU A 104 22.39 21.89 25.69
C LEU A 104 22.71 23.06 24.74
N LEU A 105 23.15 22.77 23.51
CA LEU A 105 23.33 23.79 22.46
C LEU A 105 22.00 24.44 22.04
N LEU A 106 20.90 23.68 21.97
CA LEU A 106 19.56 24.20 21.70
C LEU A 106 18.99 25.01 22.87
N TRP A 107 19.27 24.64 24.12
CA TRP A 107 18.96 25.48 25.28
C TRP A 107 19.72 26.80 25.24
N ASN A 108 21.02 26.78 24.91
CA ASN A 108 21.82 27.99 24.74
C ASN A 108 21.35 28.83 23.54
N CYS A 109 20.95 28.19 22.43
CA CYS A 109 20.46 28.90 21.25
C CYS A 109 19.06 29.51 21.45
N CYS A 110 18.18 28.86 22.23
CA CYS A 110 16.88 29.42 22.63
C CYS A 110 17.02 30.56 23.67
N ALA A 111 17.95 30.43 24.62
CA ALA A 111 18.24 31.49 25.59
C ALA A 111 18.78 32.77 24.92
N PHE A 112 19.56 32.63 23.84
CA PHE A 112 20.08 33.75 23.05
C PHE A 112 18.99 34.48 22.23
N VAL A 113 17.94 33.78 21.78
CA VAL A 113 16.84 34.39 21.01
C VAL A 113 15.80 35.07 21.91
N PHE A 114 15.69 34.65 23.19
CA PHE A 114 14.72 35.20 24.16
C PHE A 114 15.33 36.09 25.25
N GLY A 115 16.59 36.53 25.11
CA GLY A 115 17.17 37.58 25.96
C GLY A 115 17.12 37.30 27.46
N LEU A 116 17.49 36.08 27.86
CA LEU A 116 17.59 35.68 29.27
C LEU A 116 19.04 35.46 29.73
N ILE A 117 19.95 36.25 29.14
CA ILE A 117 21.17 36.84 29.73
C ILE A 117 21.19 38.29 29.27
#